data_AF-A0A3D5VJ11-F1
#
_entry.id   AF-A0A3D5VJ11-F1
#
_cell.length_a   1.000
_cell.length_b   1.000
_cell.length_c   1.000
_cell.angle_alpha   90.00
_cell.angle_beta   90.00
_cell.angle_gamma   90.00
#
_symmetry.space_group_name_H-M   'P 1'
#
loop_
_entity.id
_entity.type
_entity.pdbx_description
1 polymer ?
#
loop_
_entity_poly.entity_id
_entity_poly.type
_entity_poly.pdbx_seq_one_letter_code
_entity_poly.pdbx_strand_id
1 'polypeptide(L)'
;VETIKKDKPQAIAHCANSAAAIEIPEAYFDMVRIGISLYGLYPSPQVKKLVPLKPVMSLQTSIAFIKEVPAGTPISYGRTFVTSRPS
;
A
#
# COMPACT_ATOMS: atom_id res chain seq x y z
N VAL A 1 5.92 -27.18 10.75
CA VAL A 1 4.77 -27.65 9.93
C VAL A 1 4.55 -29.14 10.05
N GLU A 2 5.61 -29.95 9.95
CA GLU A 2 5.55 -31.41 10.08
C GLU A 2 4.85 -31.88 11.38
N THR A 3 5.18 -31.28 12.53
CA THR A 3 4.52 -31.59 13.82
C THR A 3 3.01 -31.35 13.76
N ILE A 4 2.58 -30.21 13.19
CA ILE A 4 1.15 -29.86 13.09
C ILE A 4 0.43 -30.82 12.14
N LYS A 5 1.07 -31.18 11.01
CA LYS A 5 0.50 -32.11 10.04
C LYS A 5 0.42 -33.54 10.54
N LYS A 6 1.31 -33.96 11.43
CA LYS A 6 1.24 -35.25 12.11
C LYS A 6 -0.06 -35.38 12.93
N ASP A 7 -0.44 -34.31 13.62
CA ASP A 7 -1.64 -34.29 14.47
C ASP A 7 -2.92 -33.96 13.69
N LYS A 8 -2.80 -33.19 12.60
CA LYS A 8 -3.93 -32.74 11.75
C LYS A 8 -3.54 -32.84 10.26
N PRO A 9 -3.60 -34.04 9.65
CA PRO A 9 -3.12 -34.25 8.28
C PRO A 9 -3.89 -33.45 7.22
N GLN A 10 -5.14 -33.08 7.49
CA GLN A 10 -5.99 -32.25 6.63
C GLN A 10 -5.77 -30.74 6.80
N ALA A 11 -4.96 -30.30 7.77
CA ALA A 11 -4.74 -28.88 8.00
C ALA A 11 -3.87 -28.26 6.90
N ILE A 12 -4.30 -27.09 6.41
CA ILE A 12 -3.53 -26.27 5.46
C ILE A 12 -2.56 -25.40 6.26
N ALA A 13 -1.26 -25.56 6.03
CA ALA A 13 -0.24 -24.70 6.62
C ALA A 13 0.10 -23.54 5.69
N HIS A 14 0.04 -22.32 6.21
CA HIS A 14 0.41 -21.11 5.46
C HIS A 14 1.02 -20.06 6.37
N CYS A 15 2.09 -19.38 5.92
CA CYS A 15 2.66 -18.24 6.64
C CYS A 15 2.96 -17.05 5.72
N ALA A 16 3.25 -17.30 4.44
CA ALA A 16 3.63 -16.27 3.48
C ALA A 16 2.50 -15.26 3.24
N ASN A 17 2.79 -13.99 3.46
CA ASN A 17 1.98 -12.86 3.01
C ASN A 17 2.45 -12.40 1.61
N SER A 18 2.00 -11.23 1.13
CA SER A 18 2.44 -10.68 -0.16
C SER A 18 3.97 -10.58 -0.34
N ALA A 19 4.75 -10.23 0.69
CA ALA A 19 6.20 -10.07 0.55
C ALA A 19 6.88 -11.43 0.40
N ALA A 20 6.58 -12.36 1.31
CA ALA A 20 7.12 -13.71 1.23
C ALA A 20 6.65 -14.44 -0.03
N ALA A 21 5.42 -14.20 -0.49
CA ALA A 21 4.88 -14.74 -1.75
C ALA A 21 5.57 -14.18 -3.02
N ILE A 22 6.37 -13.12 -2.91
CA ILE A 22 7.15 -12.58 -4.03
C ILE A 22 8.59 -13.09 -3.97
N GLU A 23 9.22 -13.15 -2.79
CA GLU A 23 10.66 -13.35 -2.67
C GLU A 23 11.11 -14.64 -2.01
N ILE A 24 10.23 -15.34 -1.30
CA ILE A 24 10.59 -16.49 -0.45
C ILE A 24 9.71 -17.70 -0.81
N PRO A 25 9.95 -18.36 -1.96
CA PRO A 25 9.20 -19.56 -2.39
C PRO A 25 9.18 -20.67 -1.34
N GLU A 26 10.22 -20.78 -0.52
CA GLU A 26 10.37 -21.80 0.52
C GLU A 26 9.34 -21.62 1.66
N ALA A 27 8.73 -20.44 1.79
CA ALA A 27 7.75 -20.12 2.83
C ALA A 27 6.28 -20.40 2.42
N TYR A 28 6.04 -20.96 1.23
CA TYR A 28 4.67 -21.12 0.72
C TYR A 28 3.90 -22.22 1.45
N PHE A 29 4.59 -23.26 1.93
CA PHE A 29 3.97 -24.45 2.49
C PHE A 29 2.83 -24.95 1.58
N ASP A 30 1.58 -24.99 2.07
CA ASP A 30 0.42 -25.43 1.28
C ASP A 30 -0.31 -24.27 0.58
N MET A 31 -0.13 -23.03 1.07
CA MET A 31 -0.88 -21.86 0.60
C MET A 31 -0.19 -20.53 0.99
N VAL A 32 -0.38 -19.51 0.17
CA VAL A 32 0.03 -18.12 0.45
C VAL A 32 -1.17 -17.20 0.68
N ARG A 33 -1.01 -16.14 1.47
CA ARG A 33 -2.05 -15.13 1.77
C ARG A 33 -1.68 -13.77 1.18
N ILE A 34 -1.95 -13.61 -0.11
CA ILE A 34 -1.65 -12.36 -0.83
C ILE A 34 -2.68 -11.30 -0.44
N GLY A 35 -2.21 -10.16 0.09
CA GLY A 35 -3.03 -9.02 0.47
C GLY A 35 -2.74 -7.80 -0.41
N ILE A 36 -1.83 -6.93 0.04
CA ILE A 36 -1.56 -5.63 -0.58
C ILE A 36 -1.20 -5.70 -2.07
N SER A 37 -0.54 -6.78 -2.51
CA SER A 37 -0.18 -6.97 -3.91
C SER A 37 -1.36 -7.33 -4.83
N LEU A 38 -2.49 -7.80 -4.29
CA LEU A 38 -3.73 -7.91 -5.06
C LEU A 38 -4.24 -6.53 -5.53
N TYR A 39 -3.93 -5.47 -4.78
CA TYR A 39 -4.23 -4.08 -5.16
C TYR A 39 -3.15 -3.44 -6.04
N GLY A 40 -2.18 -4.24 -6.49
CA GLY A 40 -1.13 -3.79 -7.39
C GLY A 40 0.00 -3.01 -6.71
N LEU A 41 0.18 -3.19 -5.40
CA LEU A 41 1.20 -2.50 -4.63
C LEU A 41 2.24 -3.48 -4.09
N TYR A 42 3.50 -3.07 -4.15
CA TYR A 42 4.59 -3.77 -3.47
C TYR A 42 4.47 -3.58 -1.95
N PRO A 43 4.71 -4.62 -1.13
CA PRO A 43 4.56 -4.50 0.33
C PRO A 43 5.52 -3.49 0.98
N SER A 44 6.71 -3.30 0.40
CA SER A 44 7.66 -2.28 0.81
C SER A 44 8.66 -1.98 -0.32
N PRO A 45 9.45 -0.89 -0.21
CA PRO A 45 10.53 -0.60 -1.18
C PRO A 45 11.65 -1.66 -1.23
N GLN A 46 11.80 -2.48 -0.18
CA GLN A 46 12.85 -3.50 -0.09
C GLN A 46 12.50 -4.78 -0.85
N VAL A 47 11.22 -5.05 -1.09
CA VAL A 47 10.77 -6.23 -1.84
C VAL A 47 11.13 -6.07 -3.32
N LYS A 48 11.86 -7.03 -3.88
CA LYS A 48 12.24 -7.06 -5.29
C LYS A 48 11.03 -7.08 -6.20
N LYS A 49 11.17 -6.42 -7.34
CA LYS A 49 10.14 -6.31 -8.38
C LYS A 49 10.09 -7.53 -9.30
N LEU A 50 9.87 -8.72 -8.71
CA LEU A 50 9.92 -10.00 -9.44
C LEU A 50 8.63 -10.31 -10.22
N VAL A 51 7.53 -9.64 -9.91
CA VAL A 51 6.23 -9.81 -10.57
C VAL A 51 5.65 -8.46 -10.98
N PRO A 52 5.06 -8.30 -12.16
CA PRO A 52 4.46 -7.03 -12.55
C PRO A 52 3.20 -6.77 -11.70
N LEU A 53 3.17 -5.63 -10.99
CA LEU A 53 2.01 -5.18 -10.23
C LEU A 53 1.48 -3.89 -10.83
N LYS A 54 0.14 -3.79 -10.94
CA LYS A 54 -0.55 -2.63 -11.51
C LYS A 54 -1.49 -2.04 -10.44
N PRO A 55 -1.21 -0.85 -9.88
CA PRO A 55 -2.10 -0.21 -8.94
C PRO A 55 -3.54 -0.11 -9.48
N VAL A 56 -4.51 -0.52 -8.67
CA VAL A 56 -5.92 -0.62 -9.09
C VAL A 56 -6.81 0.50 -8.54
N MET A 57 -6.28 1.35 -7.66
CA MET A 57 -7.02 2.45 -7.04
C MET A 57 -6.51 3.81 -7.53
N SER A 58 -7.44 4.72 -7.78
CA SER A 58 -7.17 6.12 -8.06
C SER A 58 -8.08 7.00 -7.19
N LEU A 59 -7.59 8.19 -6.83
CA LEU A 59 -8.37 9.23 -6.16
C LEU A 59 -8.47 10.43 -7.09
N GLN A 60 -9.69 10.91 -7.31
CA GLN A 60 -9.98 12.02 -8.23
C GLN A 60 -10.85 13.07 -7.53
N THR A 61 -10.65 14.33 -7.91
CA THR A 61 -11.43 15.49 -7.44
C THR A 61 -11.44 16.57 -8.51
N SER A 62 -12.21 17.64 -8.31
CA SER A 62 -12.29 18.80 -9.19
C SER A 62 -12.13 20.11 -8.42
N ILE A 63 -11.72 21.17 -9.12
CA ILE A 63 -11.64 22.51 -8.54
C ILE A 63 -13.06 23.06 -8.37
N ALA A 64 -13.47 23.30 -7.13
CA ALA A 64 -14.78 23.89 -6.82
C ALA A 64 -14.76 25.42 -6.86
N PHE A 65 -13.62 26.06 -6.61
CA PHE A 65 -13.50 27.51 -6.50
C PHE A 65 -12.06 27.99 -6.75
N ILE A 66 -11.92 29.10 -7.46
CA ILE A 66 -10.65 29.80 -7.73
C ILE A 66 -10.81 31.24 -7.28
N LYS A 67 -9.82 31.75 -6.54
CA LYS A 67 -9.71 33.17 -6.18
C LYS A 67 -8.26 33.60 -6.16
N GLU A 68 -8.05 34.88 -6.42
CA GLU A 68 -6.77 35.55 -6.17
C GLU A 68 -6.81 36.27 -4.82
N VAL A 69 -5.69 36.29 -4.11
CA VAL A 69 -5.51 36.96 -2.82
C VAL A 69 -4.16 37.68 -2.78
N PRO A 70 -4.06 38.82 -2.06
CA PRO A 70 -2.80 39.54 -1.92
C PRO A 70 -1.77 38.78 -1.07
N ALA A 71 -0.52 39.26 -1.08
CA ALA A 71 0.50 38.84 -0.12
C ALA A 71 0.03 39.09 1.33
N GLY A 72 0.44 38.23 2.26
CA GLY A 72 0.04 38.30 3.66
C GLY A 72 -1.31 37.66 3.99
N THR A 73 -1.97 37.02 3.00
CA THR A 73 -3.27 36.37 3.22
C THR A 73 -3.10 34.99 3.86
N PRO A 74 -3.68 34.72 5.05
CA PRO A 74 -3.66 33.39 5.63
C PRO A 74 -4.63 32.44 4.91
N ILE A 75 -4.21 31.20 4.66
CA ILE A 75 -5.05 30.15 4.05
C ILE A 75 -5.32 29.03 5.07
N SER A 76 -6.55 28.49 5.02
CA SER A 76 -7.03 27.42 5.91
C SER A 76 -7.13 27.83 7.38
N TYR A 77 -7.70 26.93 8.17
CA TYR A 77 -7.76 27.08 9.63
C TYR A 77 -6.36 27.02 10.26
N GLY A 78 -6.19 27.69 11.40
CA GLY A 78 -4.91 27.75 12.10
C GLY A 78 -3.84 28.63 11.45
N ARG A 79 -4.06 29.12 10.22
CA ARG A 79 -3.20 30.11 9.53
C ARG A 79 -1.72 29.69 9.45
N THR A 80 -1.45 28.40 9.32
CA THR A 80 -0.08 27.86 9.24
C THR A 80 0.60 28.17 7.91
N PHE A 81 -0.18 28.52 6.89
CA PHE A 81 0.29 29.05 5.62
C PHE A 81 -0.21 30.48 5.42
N VAL A 82 0.71 31.38 5.01
CA VAL A 82 0.44 32.78 4.67
C VAL A 82 1.10 33.06 3.32
N THR A 83 0.37 33.68 2.39
CA THR A 83 0.90 33.99 1.05
C THR A 83 2.07 34.98 1.13
N SER A 84 3.15 34.73 0.38
CA SER A 84 4.32 35.63 0.32
C SER A 84 4.25 36.62 -0.85
N ARG A 85 3.30 36.43 -1.77
CA ARG A 85 3.04 37.23 -2.96
C ARG A 85 1.55 37.17 -3.32
N PRO A 86 1.05 38.03 -4.23
CA PRO A 86 -0.24 37.80 -4.87
C PRO A 86 -0.31 36.36 -5.41
N SER A 87 -1.34 35.63 -4.99
CA SER A 87 -1.51 34.18 -5.25
C SER A 87 -2.94 33.84 -5.61
#